data_AF-A0A453DB68-F1
#
_entry.id   AF-A0A453DB68-F1
#
_cell.length_a   1.000
_cell.length_b   1.000
_cell.length_c   1.000
_cell.angle_alpha   90.00
_cell.angle_beta   90.00
_cell.angle_gamma   90.00
#
_symmetry.space_group_name_H-M   'P 1'
#
loop_
_entity.id
_entity.type
_entity.pdbx_description
1 polymer ?
#
loop_
_entity_poly.entity_id
_entity_poly.type
_entity_poly.pdbx_seq_one_letter_code
_entity_poly.pdbx_strand_id
1 'polypeptide(L)' 'MRPESQEGLSVSDWFNILVLHQNRIKTNPKSAINEHFLPRFLDFVVWGHEHECLIDPQEVPGMGFHI' A
#
# COMPACT_ATOMS: atom_id res chain seq x y z
N MET A 1 0.26 5.32 10.87
CA MET A 1 -0.12 4.76 12.19
C MET A 1 -1.43 4.03 12.01
N ARG A 2 -1.57 2.83 12.60
CA ARG A 2 -2.84 2.13 12.68
C ARG A 2 -3.52 2.55 14.00
N PRO A 3 -4.84 2.78 14.06
CA PRO A 3 -5.54 3.02 15.31
C PRO A 3 -5.37 1.85 16.27
N GLU A 4 -5.45 2.12 17.57
CA GLU A 4 -5.57 1.07 18.58
C GLU A 4 -7.00 0.50 18.60
N SER A 5 -7.16 -0.72 19.10
CA SER A 5 -8.49 -1.31 19.32
C SER A 5 -9.28 -0.48 20.33
N GLN A 6 -10.57 -0.29 20.09
CA GLN A 6 -11.50 0.36 21.02
C GLN A 6 -12.61 -0.63 21.40
N GLU A 7 -13.28 -0.42 22.53
CA GLU A 7 -14.42 -1.29 22.90
C GLU A 7 -15.47 -1.29 21.79
N GLY A 8 -15.80 -2.48 21.28
CA GLY A 8 -16.76 -2.65 20.18
C GLY A 8 -16.22 -2.36 18.78
N LEU A 9 -14.96 -1.97 18.61
CA LEU A 9 -14.32 -1.74 17.30
C LEU A 9 -12.95 -2.43 17.25
N SER A 10 -12.87 -3.51 16.49
CA SER A 10 -11.62 -4.20 16.20
C SER A 10 -10.79 -3.40 15.19
N VAL A 11 -9.47 -3.48 15.32
CA VAL A 11 -8.55 -2.93 14.32
C VAL A 11 -8.72 -3.55 12.93
N SER A 12 -9.34 -4.73 12.83
CA SER A 12 -9.69 -5.39 11.56
C SER A 12 -10.90 -4.78 10.86
N ASP A 13 -11.68 -3.95 11.54
CA ASP A 13 -12.90 -3.36 11.00
C ASP A 13 -12.59 -2.14 10.09
N TRP A 14 -11.34 -1.66 10.14
CA TRP A 14 -10.86 -0.54 9.35
C TRP A 14 -10.30 -1.01 8.01
N PHE A 15 -10.72 -0.33 6.94
CA PHE A 15 -10.08 -0.42 5.63
C PHE A 15 -8.99 0.65 5.50
N ASN A 16 -7.74 0.22 5.33
CA ASN A 16 -6.55 1.04 5.41
C ASN A 16 -6.04 1.38 4.01
N ILE A 17 -6.17 2.66 3.64
CA ILE A 17 -5.70 3.19 2.36
C ILE A 17 -4.43 4.00 2.56
N LEU A 18 -3.40 3.72 1.76
CA LEU A 18 -2.22 4.56 1.65
C LEU A 18 -2.21 5.26 0.28
N VAL A 19 -1.93 6.57 0.25
CA VAL A 19 -1.69 7.30 -0.99
C VAL A 19 -0.24 7.78 -0.99
N LEU A 20 0.52 7.45 -2.02
CA LEU A 20 1.93 7.84 -2.11
C LEU A 20 2.32 8.27 -3.52
N HIS A 21 3.37 9.09 -3.59
CA HIS A 21 3.86 9.66 -4.84
C HIS A 21 5.40 9.55 -4.87
N GLN A 22 5.91 8.36 -5.16
CA GLN A 22 7.34 8.04 -5.25
C GLN A 22 7.58 7.06 -6.40
N ASN A 23 8.81 6.93 -6.91
CA ASN A 23 9.12 5.91 -7.92
C ASN A 23 8.72 4.50 -7.44
N ARG A 24 7.98 3.78 -8.26
CA ARG A 24 7.82 2.32 -8.19
C ARG A 24 9.09 1.69 -8.79
N ILE A 25 9.47 0.47 -8.38
CA ILE A 25 10.78 -0.17 -8.70
C ILE A 25 11.26 0.13 -10.13
N LYS A 26 12.32 0.95 -10.24
CA LYS A 26 13.04 1.24 -11.48
C LYS A 26 14.53 1.10 -11.21
N THR A 27 15.07 -0.10 -11.44
CA THR A 27 16.50 -0.47 -11.60
C THR A 27 17.54 -0.04 -10.54
N ASN A 28 17.36 1.07 -9.81
CA ASN A 28 18.19 1.56 -8.72
C ASN A 28 17.42 1.53 -7.40
N PRO A 29 17.75 0.63 -6.47
CA PRO A 29 17.02 0.45 -5.22
C PRO A 29 17.11 1.63 -4.25
N LYS A 30 17.97 2.64 -4.49
CA LYS A 30 18.08 3.83 -3.63
C LYS A 30 17.09 4.95 -3.96
N SER A 31 16.42 4.89 -5.11
CA SER A 31 15.54 5.96 -5.60
C SER A 31 14.09 5.53 -5.80
N ALA A 32 13.72 4.33 -5.35
CA ALA A 32 12.38 3.77 -5.48
C ALA A 32 11.92 3.09 -4.18
N ILE A 33 10.61 3.00 -3.98
CA ILE A 33 10.02 2.23 -2.88
C ILE A 33 9.67 0.84 -3.40
N ASN A 34 10.16 -0.19 -2.70
CA ASN A 34 9.70 -1.56 -2.92
C ASN A 34 8.39 -1.78 -2.14
N GLU A 35 7.39 -2.33 -2.81
CA GLU A 35 6.07 -2.65 -2.24
C GLU A 35 6.18 -3.53 -0.98
N HIS A 36 7.19 -4.40 -0.90
CA HIS A 36 7.45 -5.28 0.24
C HIS A 36 7.96 -4.55 1.49
N PHE A 37 8.29 -3.26 1.39
CA PHE A 37 8.58 -2.41 2.55
C PHE A 37 7.31 -1.79 3.15
N LEU A 38 6.17 -1.90 2.48
CA LEU A 38 4.92 -1.36 2.98
C LEU A 38 4.33 -2.26 4.09
N PRO A 39 3.64 -1.68 5.09
CA PRO A 39 3.02 -2.45 6.15
C PRO A 39 1.94 -3.41 5.65
N ARG A 40 1.96 -4.65 6.14
CA ARG A 40 0.96 -5.70 5.81
C ARG A 40 -0.45 -5.47 6.38
N PHE A 41 -0.67 -4.39 7.11
CA PHE A 41 -2.03 -4.04 7.59
C PHE A 41 -2.80 -3.19 6.57
N LEU A 42 -2.13 -2.72 5.51
CA LEU A 42 -2.79 -1.99 4.44
C LEU A 42 -3.75 -2.91 3.69
N ASP A 43 -4.78 -2.32 3.09
CA ASP A 43 -5.73 -3.04 2.24
C ASP A 43 -5.63 -2.54 0.79
N PHE A 44 -5.34 -1.24 0.61
CA PHE A 44 -5.20 -0.63 -0.71
C PHE A 44 -4.17 0.50 -0.74
N VAL A 45 -3.46 0.64 -1.86
CA VAL A 45 -2.41 1.65 -2.05
C VAL A 45 -2.60 2.37 -3.38
N VAL A 46 -2.79 3.69 -3.36
CA VAL A 46 -2.80 4.49 -4.59
C VAL A 46 -1.39 5.02 -4.88
N TRP A 47 -0.85 4.69 -6.05
CA TRP A 47 0.53 5.01 -6.43
C TRP A 47 0.59 6.07 -7.55
N GLY A 48 0.76 7.33 -7.18
CA GLY A 48 0.53 8.46 -8.09
C GLY A 48 1.73 8.95 -8.92
N HIS A 49 2.93 8.41 -8.73
CA HIS A 49 4.13 8.89 -9.43
C HIS A 49 4.26 8.37 -10.86
N GLU A 50 3.77 7.16 -11.10
CA GLU A 50 3.89 6.54 -12.41
C GLU A 50 2.83 7.13 -13.35
N HIS A 51 3.25 7.56 -14.54
CA HIS A 51 2.34 8.12 -15.54
C HIS A 51 1.65 7.03 -16.38
N GLU A 52 2.08 5.77 -16.25
CA GLU A 52 1.41 4.63 -16.85
C GLU A 52 0.05 4.42 -16.17
N CYS A 53 -1.01 4.34 -16.96
CA CYS A 53 -2.36 4.16 -16.45
C CYS A 53 -2.65 2.68 -16.20
N LEU A 54 -2.36 2.22 -14.98
CA LEU A 54 -2.75 0.89 -14.48
C LEU A 54 -3.91 1.08 -13.51
N ILE A 55 -5.15 1.03 -14.02
CA ILE A 55 -6.35 1.35 -13.24
C ILE A 55 -6.93 0.15 -12.49
N ASP A 56 -6.68 -1.06 -13.00
CA ASP A 56 -7.15 -2.29 -12.38
C ASP A 56 -6.24 -2.65 -11.20
N PRO A 57 -6.77 -2.77 -9.97
CA PRO A 57 -5.96 -3.09 -8.79
C PRO A 57 -5.19 -4.39 -8.94
N GLN A 58 -3.91 -4.37 -8.62
CA GLN A 58 -3.02 -5.53 -8.68
C GLN A 58 -2.69 -6.01 -7.27
N GLU A 59 -2.95 -7.29 -6.97
CA GLU A 59 -2.50 -7.90 -5.72
C GLU A 59 -0.96 -7.90 -5.67
N VAL A 60 -0.39 -7.44 -4.55
CA VAL A 60 1.03 -7.63 -4.29
C VAL A 60 1.24 -9.00 -3.63
N PRO A 61 1.93 -9.95 -4.28
CA PRO A 61 2.01 -11.33 -3.81
C PRO A 61 2.51 -11.44 -2.37
N GLY A 62 1.72 -12.09 -1.51
CA GLY A 62 2.08 -12.35 -0.11
C GLY A 62 2.00 -11.14 0.83
N MET A 63 1.54 -9.97 0.35
CA MET A 63 1.40 -8.77 1.17
C MET A 63 -0.02 -8.53 1.67
N GLY A 64 -1.04 -9.05 0.96
CA GLY A 64 -2.44 -8.96 1.37
C GLY A 64 -3.15 -7.65 1.03
N PHE A 65 -2.51 -6.78 0.24
CA PHE A 65 -3.10 -5.54 -0.28
C PHE A 65 -2.99 -5.45 -1.80
N HIS A 66 -3.76 -4.52 -2.37
CA HIS A 66 -3.72 -4.20 -3.79
C HIS A 66 -3.14 -2.79 -4.01
N ILE A 67 -2.45 -2.59 -5.14
CA ILE A 67 -1.99 -1.29 -5.64
C ILE A 67 -2.80 -0.93 -6.88
#